data_AF-A0A2V8VDG2-F1
#
_entry.id   AF-A0A2V8VDG2-F1
#
_cell.length_a   1.000
_cell.length_b   1.000
_cell.length_c   1.000
_cell.angle_alpha   90.00
_cell.angle_beta   90.00
_cell.angle_gamma   90.00
#
_symmetry.space_group_name_H-M   'P 1'
#
loop_
_entity.id
_entity.type
_entity.pdbx_description
1 polymer ?
#
loop_
_entity_poly.entity_id
_entity_poly.type
_entity_poly.pdbx_seq_one_letter_code
_entity_poly.pdbx_strand_id
1 'polypeptide(L)'
;PPYRGSLWIDKETGRVLRIEMQANRMPQEFPYDKVETATDYEYIRIGEGQFLLPVHAETLMCERGTNICSRNTIDFRNYHKYAGEATIIFGK
;
A
#
# COMPACT_ATOMS: atom_id res chain seq x y z
N PRO A 1 -12.96 -0.32 13.90
CA PRO A 1 -12.09 0.33 14.90
C PRO A 1 -11.51 1.61 14.30
N PRO A 2 -11.31 2.69 15.09
CA PRO A 2 -10.66 3.90 14.59
C PRO A 2 -9.19 3.63 14.24
N TYR A 3 -8.68 4.31 13.23
CA TYR A 3 -7.28 4.27 12.85
C TYR A 3 -6.59 5.58 13.24
N ARG A 4 -5.31 5.51 13.58
CA ARG A 4 -4.40 6.66 13.61
C ARG A 4 -3.18 6.35 12.77
N GLY A 5 -2.42 7.37 12.38
CA GLY A 5 -1.20 7.15 11.63
C GLY A 5 -0.64 8.44 11.07
N SER A 6 0.25 8.27 10.09
CA SER A 6 1.03 9.34 9.49
C SER A 6 1.03 9.21 7.97
N LEU A 7 1.09 10.35 7.30
CA LEU A 7 1.25 10.43 5.85
C LEU A 7 2.53 11.21 5.55
N TRP A 8 3.35 10.67 4.65
CA TRP A 8 4.48 11.40 4.09
C TRP A 8 4.02 11.97 2.76
N ILE A 9 4.07 13.29 2.64
CA ILE A 9 3.59 14.00 1.46
C ILE A 9 4.78 14.71 0.84
N ASP A 10 5.00 14.46 -0.45
CA ASP A 10 5.91 15.24 -1.28
C ASP A 10 5.42 16.69 -1.37
N LYS A 11 6.27 17.64 -0.98
CA LYS A 11 5.87 19.05 -0.84
C LYS A 11 5.58 19.73 -2.17
N GLU A 12 6.25 19.31 -3.24
CA GLU A 12 6.15 19.96 -4.55
C GLU A 12 4.93 19.48 -5.33
N THR A 13 4.65 18.18 -5.27
CA THR A 13 3.61 17.50 -6.06
C THR A 13 2.34 17.21 -5.26
N GLY A 14 2.38 17.31 -3.93
CA GLY A 14 1.28 16.96 -3.03
C GLY A 14 0.97 15.45 -3.00
N ARG A 15 1.88 14.61 -3.52
CA ARG A 15 1.68 13.16 -3.59
C ARG A 15 2.07 12.47 -2.29
N VAL A 16 1.35 11.41 -1.93
CA VAL A 16 1.64 10.60 -0.75
C VAL A 16 2.73 9.59 -1.09
N LEU A 17 3.85 9.64 -0.36
CA LEU A 17 5.01 8.76 -0.51
C LEU A 17 4.99 7.59 0.48
N ARG A 18 4.33 7.75 1.62
CA ARG A 18 4.16 6.69 2.61
C ARG A 18 2.88 6.87 3.38
N ILE A 19 2.24 5.75 3.70
CA ILE A 19 1.08 5.67 4.58
C ILE A 19 1.43 4.75 5.73
N GLU A 20 1.29 5.24 6.95
CA GLU A 20 1.30 4.41 8.15
C GLU A 20 -0.07 4.44 8.81
N MET A 21 -0.54 3.28 9.26
CA MET A 21 -1.80 3.16 9.99
C MET A 21 -1.64 2.18 11.14
N GLN A 22 -2.33 2.49 12.23
CA GLN A 22 -2.46 1.63 13.40
C GLN A 22 -3.93 1.54 13.77
N ALA A 23 -4.42 0.31 13.92
CA ALA A 23 -5.75 0.08 14.45
C ALA A 23 -5.75 0.39 15.96
N ASN A 24 -6.66 1.24 16.39
CA ASN A 24 -6.83 1.60 17.80
C ASN A 24 -8.13 1.05 18.35
N ARG A 25 -8.19 0.92 19.68
CA ARG A 25 -9.40 0.49 20.41
C ARG A 25 -10.00 -0.79 19.80
N MET A 26 -9.14 -1.79 19.60
CA MET A 26 -9.55 -3.11 19.12
C MET A 26 -10.50 -3.74 20.15
N PRO A 27 -11.64 -4.32 19.71
CA PRO A 27 -12.57 -5.02 20.61
C PRO A 27 -11.86 -6.09 21.44
N GLN A 28 -12.34 -6.35 22.66
CA GLN A 28 -11.71 -7.32 23.57
C GLN A 28 -11.84 -8.75 23.05
N GLU A 29 -12.94 -9.04 22.38
CA GLU A 29 -13.23 -10.31 21.73
C GLU A 29 -12.35 -10.58 20.50
N PHE A 30 -11.62 -9.58 20.00
CA PHE A 30 -10.72 -9.76 18.87
C PHE A 30 -9.37 -10.35 19.33
N PRO A 31 -8.84 -11.37 18.63
CA PRO A 31 -7.65 -12.09 19.04
C PRO A 31 -6.36 -11.27 18.95
N TYR A 32 -6.37 -10.15 18.20
CA TYR A 32 -5.24 -9.24 18.07
C TYR A 32 -5.51 -7.92 18.78
N ASP A 33 -4.56 -7.41 19.54
CA ASP A 33 -4.65 -6.09 20.18
C ASP A 33 -3.76 -5.02 19.53
N LYS A 34 -2.87 -5.46 18.62
CA LYS A 34 -2.02 -4.59 17.83
C LYS A 34 -2.07 -5.00 16.36
N VAL A 35 -2.41 -4.03 15.50
CA VAL A 35 -2.32 -4.14 14.04
C VAL A 35 -1.74 -2.83 13.51
N GLU A 36 -0.56 -2.90 12.91
CA GLU A 36 0.15 -1.76 12.30
C GLU A 36 0.46 -2.09 10.84
N THR A 37 0.27 -1.13 9.96
CA THR A 37 0.55 -1.28 8.53
C THR A 37 1.36 -0.09 8.02
N ALA A 38 2.30 -0.35 7.13
CA ALA A 38 3.02 0.67 6.39
C ALA A 38 3.02 0.33 4.90
N THR A 39 2.91 1.33 4.04
CA THR A 39 3.07 1.18 2.59
C THR A 39 3.86 2.34 2.03
N ASP A 40 4.93 2.02 1.32
CA ASP A 40 5.83 2.95 0.68
C ASP A 40 5.54 3.02 -0.81
N TYR A 41 5.61 4.23 -1.35
CA TYR A 41 5.36 4.54 -2.75
C TYR A 41 6.57 5.23 -3.36
N GLU A 42 6.93 4.80 -4.56
CA GLU A 42 8.00 5.42 -5.34
C GLU A 42 7.58 5.58 -6.80
N TYR A 43 8.28 6.48 -7.50
CA TYR A 43 8.10 6.66 -8.93
C TYR A 43 8.77 5.52 -9.70
N ILE A 44 7.95 4.65 -10.27
CA ILE A 44 8.37 3.55 -11.13
C ILE A 44 8.17 3.95 -12.59
N ARG A 45 9.22 3.74 -13.40
CA ARG A 45 9.14 3.95 -14.84
C ARG A 45 8.56 2.71 -15.50
N ILE A 46 7.50 2.89 -16.28
CA ILE A 46 6.86 1.83 -17.08
C ILE A 46 6.67 2.35 -18.50
N GLY A 47 7.45 1.79 -19.44
CA GLY A 47 7.55 2.34 -20.80
C GLY A 47 8.08 3.78 -20.77
N GLU A 48 7.31 4.70 -21.36
CA GLU A 48 7.65 6.13 -21.42
C GLU A 48 7.11 6.93 -20.23
N GLY A 49 6.24 6.34 -19.40
CA GLY A 49 5.61 7.03 -18.27
C GLY A 49 6.31 6.76 -16.93
N GLN A 50 6.16 7.71 -16.00
CA GLN A 50 6.47 7.53 -14.58
C GLN A 50 5.18 7.49 -13.76
N PHE A 51 5.09 6.51 -12.88
CA PHE A 51 3.90 6.26 -12.07
C PHE A 51 4.31 6.11 -10.62
N LEU A 52 3.62 6.80 -9.71
CA LEU A 52 3.81 6.61 -8.29
C LEU A 52 3.06 5.34 -7.87
N LEU A 53 3.79 4.29 -7.50
CA LEU A 53 3.26 2.96 -7.22
C LEU A 53 3.81 2.43 -5.90
N PRO A 54 3.09 1.53 -5.21
CA PRO A 54 3.63 0.83 -4.06
C PRO A 54 4.92 0.11 -4.42
N VAL A 55 5.92 0.15 -3.55
CA VAL A 55 7.16 -0.62 -3.71
C VAL A 55 7.37 -1.60 -2.57
N HIS A 56 6.85 -1.27 -1.40
CA HIS A 56 6.98 -2.06 -0.20
C HIS A 56 5.74 -1.88 0.69
N ALA A 57 5.28 -2.96 1.32
CA ALA A 57 4.28 -2.89 2.36
C ALA A 57 4.61 -3.86 3.49
N GLU A 58 4.34 -3.46 4.72
CA GLU A 58 4.44 -4.32 5.89
C GLU A 58 3.16 -4.26 6.71
N THR A 59 2.84 -5.38 7.34
CA THR A 59 1.78 -5.49 8.34
C THR A 59 2.32 -6.26 9.53
N LEU A 60 2.28 -5.64 10.71
CA LEU A 60 2.59 -6.27 11.99
C LEU A 60 1.29 -6.52 12.74
N MET A 61 1.09 -7.76 13.18
CA MET A 61 -0.05 -8.16 14.01
C MET A 61 0.46 -8.89 15.25
N CYS A 62 -0.04 -8.53 16.43
CA CYS A 62 0.31 -9.23 17.67
C CYS A 62 -0.93 -9.79 18.36
N GLU A 63 -0.82 -11.03 18.80
CA GLU A 63 -1.87 -11.72 19.54
C GLU A 63 -2.05 -11.12 20.92
N ARG A 64 -3.31 -10.95 21.32
CA ARG A 64 -3.68 -10.33 22.57
C ARG A 64 -3.16 -11.14 23.75
N GLY A 65 -2.48 -10.46 24.67
CA GLY A 65 -2.02 -11.04 25.93
C GLY A 65 -0.84 -12.01 25.79
N THR A 66 -0.19 -12.06 24.63
CA THR A 66 1.03 -12.84 24.40
C THR A 66 2.13 -11.95 23.80
N ASN A 67 3.32 -12.52 23.63
CA ASN A 67 4.41 -11.90 22.87
C ASN A 67 4.51 -12.44 21.43
N ILE A 68 3.47 -13.13 20.96
CA ILE A 68 3.43 -13.72 19.62
C ILE A 68 2.98 -12.64 18.64
N CYS A 69 3.85 -12.31 17.69
CA CYS A 69 3.55 -11.41 16.60
C CYS A 69 3.91 -12.05 15.26
N SER A 70 3.12 -11.73 14.23
CA SER A 70 3.42 -12.03 12.85
C SER A 70 3.74 -10.75 12.10
N ARG A 71 4.75 -10.82 11.23
CA ARG A 71 5.06 -9.77 10.26
C ARG A 71 4.82 -10.31 8.86
N ASN A 72 3.94 -9.65 8.12
CA ASN A 72 3.77 -9.86 6.70
C ASN A 72 4.46 -8.73 5.96
N THR A 73 5.31 -9.07 4.98
CA THR A 73 6.03 -8.11 4.15
C THR A 73 5.77 -8.43 2.69
N ILE A 74 5.52 -7.40 1.89
CA ILE A 74 5.28 -7.48 0.44
C ILE A 74 6.24 -6.52 -0.25
N ASP A 75 7.03 -7.05 -1.19
CA ASP A 75 7.80 -6.23 -2.12
C ASP A 75 7.11 -6.26 -3.49
N PHE A 76 6.73 -5.09 -3.97
CA PHE A 76 6.09 -4.95 -5.29
C PHE A 76 7.17 -4.79 -6.35
N ARG A 77 7.20 -5.72 -7.30
CA ARG A 77 8.23 -5.79 -8.35
C ARG A 77 7.61 -6.10 -9.70
N ASN A 78 8.36 -5.85 -10.77
CA ASN A 78 8.00 -6.21 -12.13
C ASN A 78 6.66 -5.61 -12.58
N TYR A 79 6.48 -4.30 -12.39
CA TYR A 79 5.31 -3.61 -12.93
C TYR A 79 5.32 -3.61 -14.45
N HIS A 80 4.23 -4.07 -15.05
CA HIS A 80 4.03 -4.08 -16.50
C HIS A 80 2.75 -3.33 -16.85
N LYS A 81 2.84 -2.46 -17.87
CA LYS A 81 1.68 -1.86 -18.54
C LYS A 81 1.38 -2.70 -19.77
N TYR A 82 0.18 -3.29 -19.80
CA TYR A 82 -0.34 -3.97 -20.97
C TYR A 82 -1.32 -3.03 -21.68
N ALA A 83 -1.15 -2.85 -22.98
CA ALA A 83 -2.01 -2.02 -23.82
C ALA A 83 -2.35 -2.77 -25.11
N GLY A 84 -3.56 -2.55 -25.62
CA GLY A 84 -4.02 -3.05 -26.91
C GLY A 84 -4.62 -1.91 -27.71
N GLU A 85 -4.37 -1.90 -29.02
CA GLU A 85 -4.94 -0.94 -29.96
C GLU A 85 -5.89 -1.66 -30.90
N ALA A 86 -7.01 -1.01 -31.24
CA ALA A 86 -7.96 -1.50 -32.22
C ALA A 86 -8.38 -0.36 -33.15
N THR A 87 -8.32 -0.61 -34.45
CA THR A 87 -8.76 0.33 -35.48
C THR A 87 -9.99 -0.25 -36.16
N ILE A 88 -11.14 0.43 -36.05
CA ILE A 88 -12.37 0.06 -36.74
C ILE A 88 -12.44 0.86 -38.05
N ILE A 89 -12.51 0.16 -39.17
CA ILE A 89 -12.68 0.76 -40.50
C ILE A 89 -14.06 0.38 -41.02
N PHE A 90 -14.90 1.37 -41.32
CA PHE A 90 -16.20 1.16 -41.98
C PHE A 90 -16.02 1.24 -43.50
N GLY A 91 -16.52 0.23 -44.23
CA GLY A 91 -16.55 0.23 -45.69
C GLY A 91 -17.53 1.28 -46.25
N LYS A 92 -17.24 1.78 -47.46
CA LYS A 92 -18.08 2.74 -48.19
C LYS A 92 -19.47 2.19 -48.51
#